data_AF-A0A137R1B8-F1
#
_entry.id   AF-A0A137R1B8-F1
#
_cell.length_a   1.000
_cell.length_b   1.000
_cell.length_c   1.000
_cell.angle_alpha   90.00
_cell.angle_beta   90.00
_cell.angle_gamma   90.00
#
_symmetry.space_group_name_H-M   'P 1'
#
loop_
_entity.id
_entity.type
_entity.pdbx_description
1 polymer ?
#
loop_
_entity_poly.entity_id
_entity_poly.type
_entity_poly.pdbx_seq_one_letter_code
_entity_poly.pdbx_strand_id
1 'polypeptide(L)'
;NQAVFNDLLVTVIITYLREQCSVDVLTSPILCFLIELRWQASLDQLTIVVTFIYISSQFFAPVAFPDSLDLGIRVNKLGKSSVEYEAAVFVHGKDTPAAIGTHIYAWFEKESGKTISMPKEARAGLQKLYGASDTVKL
;
A
#
# COMPACT_ATOMS: atom_id res chain seq x y z
N ASN A 1 16.19 -3.85 9.88
CA ASN A 1 15.36 -3.11 10.84
C ASN A 1 13.90 -3.25 10.39
N GLN A 2 13.01 -3.78 11.24
CA GLN A 2 11.60 -4.04 10.89
C GLN A 2 10.82 -2.79 10.47
N ALA A 3 11.11 -1.63 11.07
CA ALA A 3 10.44 -0.37 10.71
C ALA A 3 10.71 0.03 9.25
N VAL A 4 11.96 -0.11 8.79
CA VAL A 4 12.36 0.24 7.41
C VAL A 4 11.61 -0.60 6.38
N PHE A 5 11.38 -1.89 6.67
CA PHE A 5 10.61 -2.75 5.76
C PHE A 5 9.16 -2.34 5.70
N ASN A 6 8.52 -2.08 6.84
CA ASN A 6 7.13 -1.64 6.86
C ASN A 6 6.95 -0.34 6.06
N ASP A 7 7.87 0.62 6.22
CA ASP A 7 7.85 1.88 5.47
C ASP A 7 8.04 1.65 3.97
N LEU A 8 8.96 0.77 3.59
CA LEU A 8 9.21 0.41 2.20
C LEU A 8 7.98 -0.23 1.55
N LEU A 9 7.33 -1.18 2.24
CA LEU A 9 6.11 -1.83 1.75
C LEU A 9 4.95 -0.83 1.58
N VAL A 10 4.75 0.05 2.55
CA VAL A 10 3.73 1.11 2.47
C VAL A 10 4.02 2.07 1.31
N THR A 11 5.29 2.41 1.08
CA THR A 11 5.69 3.32 -0.01
C THR A 11 5.36 2.75 -1.39
N VAL A 12 5.63 1.45 -1.60
CA VAL A 12 5.30 0.78 -2.87
C VAL A 12 3.80 0.80 -3.14
N ILE A 13 2.99 0.46 -2.14
CA ILE A 13 1.52 0.44 -2.28
C ILE A 13 0.98 1.84 -2.60
N ILE A 14 1.48 2.88 -1.92
CA ILE A 14 1.07 4.27 -2.17
C ILE A 14 1.47 4.70 -3.59
N THR A 15 2.67 4.35 -4.04
CA THR A 15 3.16 4.70 -5.38
C THR A 15 2.25 4.07 -6.44
N TYR A 16 1.92 2.79 -6.29
CA TYR A 16 0.99 2.11 -7.18
C TYR A 16 -0.40 2.76 -7.18
N LEU A 17 -0.94 3.09 -6.00
CA LEU A 17 -2.26 3.71 -5.88
C LEU A 17 -2.32 5.10 -6.52
N ARG A 18 -1.24 5.87 -6.41
CA ARG A 18 -1.13 7.17 -7.07
C ARG A 18 -1.08 7.03 -8.58
N GLU A 19 -0.24 6.13 -9.10
CA GLU A 19 -0.02 5.99 -10.54
C GLU A 19 -1.19 5.32 -11.28
N GLN A 20 -1.76 4.25 -10.71
CA GLN A 20 -2.73 3.40 -11.41
C GLN A 20 -4.18 3.64 -11.01
N CYS A 21 -4.41 4.18 -9.81
CA CYS A 21 -5.75 4.35 -9.28
C CYS A 21 -6.17 5.82 -9.18
N SER A 22 -5.26 6.78 -9.43
CA SER A 22 -5.49 8.22 -9.23
C SER A 22 -6.10 8.54 -7.85
N VAL A 23 -5.75 7.74 -6.85
CA VAL A 23 -6.24 7.92 -5.48
C VAL A 23 -5.17 8.63 -4.68
N ASP A 24 -5.53 9.77 -4.09
CA ASP A 24 -4.73 10.40 -3.05
C ASP A 24 -4.92 9.66 -1.73
N VAL A 25 -3.95 8.82 -1.40
CA VAL A 25 -3.95 7.97 -0.20
C VAL A 25 -3.17 8.67 0.91
N LEU A 26 -3.84 8.94 2.03
CA LEU A 26 -3.28 9.59 3.21
C LEU A 26 -3.11 8.57 4.34
N THR A 27 -1.99 7.85 4.39
CA THR A 27 -1.93 6.66 5.27
C THR A 27 -0.65 6.43 6.08
N SER A 28 0.29 7.38 6.17
CA SER A 28 1.48 7.15 7.01
C SER A 28 1.74 8.32 7.98
N PRO A 29 1.98 8.08 9.28
CA PRO A 29 2.40 9.10 10.24
C PRO A 29 3.78 9.69 9.94
N ILE A 30 4.71 8.90 9.37
CA ILE A 30 6.05 9.37 8.98
C ILE A 30 5.96 10.19 7.68
N LEU A 31 5.09 9.78 6.76
CA LEU A 31 4.75 10.63 5.63
C LEU A 31 4.07 11.91 6.15
N CYS A 32 3.12 11.82 7.10
CA CYS A 32 2.47 12.94 7.77
C CYS A 32 3.48 13.90 8.40
N PHE A 33 4.55 13.40 9.04
CA PHE A 33 5.63 14.22 9.60
C PHE A 33 6.51 14.87 8.51
N LEU A 34 6.81 14.17 7.41
CA LEU A 34 7.47 14.78 6.24
C LEU A 34 6.56 15.77 5.47
N ILE A 35 5.27 15.68 5.71
CA ILE A 35 4.16 16.46 5.15
C ILE A 35 3.79 17.65 6.05
N GLU A 36 4.08 17.60 7.35
CA GLU A 36 3.81 18.67 8.33
C GLU A 36 4.51 19.99 7.95
N LEU A 37 5.61 19.93 7.19
CA LEU A 37 6.26 21.12 6.65
C LEU A 37 5.61 21.66 5.35
N ARG A 38 4.57 21.02 4.80
CA ARG A 38 3.98 21.38 3.49
C ARG A 38 2.46 21.17 3.27
N TRP A 39 1.67 20.66 4.22
CA TRP A 39 0.35 20.09 3.90
C TRP A 39 -0.76 20.41 4.90
N GLN A 40 -0.98 21.69 5.21
CA GLN A 40 -2.30 22.11 5.74
C GLN A 40 -3.29 22.45 4.62
N ALA A 41 -2.84 22.65 3.38
CA ALA A 41 -3.67 23.19 2.30
C ALA A 41 -4.42 22.16 1.44
N SER A 42 -4.08 20.86 1.49
CA SER A 42 -4.58 19.86 0.51
C SER A 42 -5.71 18.97 1.03
N LEU A 43 -5.99 18.95 2.33
CA LEU A 43 -6.99 18.04 2.92
C LEU A 43 -8.44 18.51 2.80
N ASP A 44 -8.67 19.78 2.51
CA ASP A 44 -10.02 20.35 2.40
C ASP A 44 -10.73 19.99 1.09
N GLN A 45 -10.00 19.49 0.08
CA GLN A 45 -10.58 19.14 -1.22
C GLN A 45 -10.95 17.65 -1.35
N LEU A 46 -10.63 16.81 -0.36
CA LEU A 46 -10.81 15.36 -0.45
C LEU A 46 -12.10 14.90 0.25
N THR A 47 -13.07 14.44 -0.53
CA THR A 47 -14.34 13.86 -0.03
C THR A 47 -14.15 12.42 0.51
N ILE A 48 -13.14 11.71 0.01
CA ILE A 48 -12.90 10.30 0.28
C ILE A 48 -11.51 10.12 0.89
N VAL A 49 -11.43 9.44 2.03
CA VAL A 49 -10.17 9.09 2.69
C VAL A 49 -10.01 7.58 2.66
N VAL A 50 -8.86 7.12 2.18
CA VAL A 50 -8.44 5.73 2.35
C VAL A 50 -7.64 5.65 3.64
N THR A 51 -8.08 4.80 4.57
CA THR A 51 -7.33 4.57 5.81
C THR A 51 -6.81 3.14 5.88
N PHE A 52 -5.77 3.00 6.66
CA PHE A 52 -5.13 1.74 6.99
C PHE A 52 -5.88 1.08 8.16
N ILE A 53 -6.28 -0.18 7.99
CA ILE A 53 -6.98 -0.95 9.04
C ILE A 53 -6.05 -1.95 9.72
N TYR A 54 -5.15 -2.59 8.95
CA TYR A 54 -4.36 -3.72 9.44
C TYR A 54 -3.06 -3.92 8.66
N ILE A 55 -1.96 -4.17 9.39
CA ILE A 55 -0.61 -4.47 8.87
C ILE A 55 -0.15 -5.73 9.59
N SER A 56 0.41 -6.65 8.82
CA SER A 56 1.14 -7.78 9.34
C SER A 56 2.37 -7.96 8.49
N SER A 57 3.53 -8.13 9.10
CA SER A 57 4.77 -8.34 8.38
C SER A 57 5.48 -9.57 8.96
N GLN A 58 5.81 -10.52 8.09
CA GLN A 58 6.59 -11.69 8.41
C GLN A 58 7.97 -11.56 7.79
N PHE A 59 9.00 -11.85 8.59
CA PHE A 59 10.39 -11.74 8.19
C PHE A 59 11.01 -13.14 8.17
N PHE A 60 11.55 -13.50 7.00
CA PHE A 60 12.15 -14.82 6.77
C PHE A 60 13.66 -14.76 6.69
N ALA A 61 14.22 -13.65 6.20
CA ALA A 61 15.66 -13.47 6.06
C ALA A 61 16.10 -12.03 6.38
N PRO A 62 17.28 -11.86 6.98
CA PRO A 62 17.89 -10.54 7.12
C PRO A 62 18.31 -10.03 5.73
N VAL A 63 18.21 -8.72 5.56
CA VAL A 63 18.65 -8.03 4.34
C VAL A 63 19.43 -6.80 4.76
N ALA A 64 20.52 -6.52 4.07
CA ALA A 64 21.44 -5.44 4.43
C ALA A 64 21.75 -4.58 3.22
N PHE A 65 21.98 -3.29 3.45
CA PHE A 65 22.63 -2.48 2.41
C PHE A 65 24.04 -3.04 2.16
N PRO A 66 24.50 -3.19 0.89
CA PRO A 66 23.97 -2.64 -0.35
C PRO A 66 23.16 -3.63 -1.24
N ASP A 67 22.48 -4.60 -0.64
CA ASP A 67 21.70 -5.60 -1.39
C ASP A 67 20.65 -4.91 -2.29
N SER A 68 20.56 -5.37 -3.54
CA SER A 68 19.48 -4.97 -4.46
C SER A 68 18.22 -5.76 -4.12
N LEU A 69 17.08 -5.08 -4.04
CA LEU A 69 15.80 -5.65 -3.63
C LEU A 69 14.82 -5.58 -4.80
N ASP A 70 14.17 -6.71 -5.10
CA ASP A 70 13.02 -6.74 -6.00
C ASP A 70 11.75 -6.71 -5.14
N LEU A 71 10.76 -5.89 -5.53
CA LEU A 71 9.54 -5.70 -4.75
C LEU A 71 8.35 -6.26 -5.51
N GLY A 72 7.59 -7.14 -4.87
CA GLY A 72 6.39 -7.73 -5.42
C GLY A 72 5.14 -7.18 -4.75
N ILE A 73 4.11 -6.86 -5.52
CA ILE A 73 2.78 -6.55 -4.95
C ILE A 73 1.69 -7.40 -5.60
N ARG A 74 0.68 -7.75 -4.81
CA ARG A 74 -0.56 -8.37 -5.28
C ARG A 74 -1.76 -7.97 -4.42
N VAL A 75 -2.95 -8.13 -4.99
CA VAL A 75 -4.20 -8.00 -4.23
C VAL A 75 -4.69 -9.40 -3.87
N ASN A 76 -4.65 -9.73 -2.57
CA ASN A 76 -5.18 -10.99 -2.04
C ASN A 76 -6.70 -11.01 -2.10
N LYS A 77 -7.35 -9.90 -1.74
CA LYS A 77 -8.80 -9.80 -1.64
C LYS A 77 -9.30 -8.42 -2.06
N LEU A 78 -10.25 -8.40 -2.99
CA LEU A 78 -10.90 -7.17 -3.45
C LEU A 78 -12.37 -7.14 -3.01
N GLY A 79 -12.66 -6.40 -1.94
CA GLY A 79 -14.01 -6.23 -1.40
C GLY A 79 -14.83 -5.14 -2.09
N LYS A 80 -15.96 -4.76 -1.47
CA LYS A 80 -16.80 -3.64 -1.93
C LYS A 80 -16.26 -2.29 -1.47
N SER A 81 -15.70 -2.24 -0.28
CA SER A 81 -15.23 -1.03 0.40
C SER A 81 -13.86 -1.22 1.06
N SER A 82 -13.24 -2.37 0.86
CA SER A 82 -11.92 -2.70 1.37
C SER A 82 -11.14 -3.52 0.35
N VAL A 83 -9.82 -3.50 0.51
CA VAL A 83 -8.87 -4.25 -0.29
C VAL A 83 -7.76 -4.73 0.62
N GLU A 84 -7.35 -5.97 0.41
CA GLU A 84 -6.21 -6.58 1.08
C GLU A 84 -5.09 -6.76 0.06
N TYR A 85 -3.97 -6.11 0.33
CA TYR A 85 -2.73 -6.25 -0.41
C TYR A 85 -1.77 -7.16 0.32
N GLU A 86 -0.92 -7.78 -0.48
CA GLU A 86 0.28 -8.40 -0.01
C GLU A 86 1.44 -7.85 -0.82
N ALA A 87 2.48 -7.42 -0.11
CA ALA A 87 3.71 -6.97 -0.69
C ALA A 87 4.85 -7.85 -0.17
N ALA A 88 5.75 -8.25 -1.06
CA ALA A 88 6.86 -9.14 -0.73
C ALA A 88 8.16 -8.49 -1.17
N VAL A 89 9.19 -8.63 -0.34
CA VAL A 89 10.54 -8.15 -0.61
C VAL A 89 11.42 -9.33 -0.92
N PHE A 90 12.05 -9.32 -2.08
CA PHE A 90 12.98 -10.34 -2.53
C PHE A 90 14.38 -9.74 -2.61
N VAL A 91 15.38 -10.53 -2.27
CA VAL A 91 16.77 -10.15 -2.59
C VAL A 91 16.99 -10.51 -4.06
N HIS A 92 17.58 -9.60 -4.82
CA HIS A 92 17.82 -9.80 -6.25
C HIS A 92 18.54 -11.13 -6.50
N GLY A 93 17.99 -11.93 -7.42
CA GLY A 93 18.50 -13.27 -7.72
C GLY A 93 18.07 -14.39 -6.75
N LYS A 94 17.22 -14.11 -5.76
CA LYS A 94 16.58 -15.13 -4.91
C LYS A 94 15.07 -15.20 -5.18
N ASP A 95 14.57 -16.42 -5.31
CA ASP A 95 13.13 -16.68 -5.51
C ASP A 95 12.35 -16.70 -4.20
N THR A 96 13.05 -16.77 -3.06
CA THR A 96 12.41 -16.75 -1.74
C THR A 96 12.26 -15.32 -1.22
N PRO A 97 11.07 -14.94 -0.71
CA PRO A 97 10.88 -13.62 -0.12
C PRO A 97 11.64 -13.52 1.20
N ALA A 98 12.35 -12.41 1.39
CA ALA A 98 13.00 -12.07 2.65
C ALA A 98 11.99 -11.52 3.67
N ALA A 99 10.98 -10.80 3.21
CA ALA A 99 9.87 -10.31 4.02
C ALA A 99 8.57 -10.32 3.21
N ILE A 100 7.45 -10.55 3.88
CA ILE A 100 6.10 -10.42 3.30
C ILE A 100 5.28 -9.55 4.25
N GLY A 101 4.61 -8.53 3.73
CA GLY A 101 3.65 -7.73 4.47
C GLY A 101 2.27 -7.74 3.86
N THR A 102 1.26 -7.96 4.69
CA THR A 102 -0.15 -7.87 4.33
C THR A 102 -0.71 -6.56 4.86
N HIS A 103 -1.41 -5.82 4.00
CA HIS A 103 -1.97 -4.52 4.32
C HIS A 103 -3.43 -4.44 3.88
N ILE A 104 -4.32 -4.02 4.79
CA ILE A 104 -5.74 -3.83 4.49
C ILE A 104 -6.06 -2.34 4.47
N TYR A 105 -6.63 -1.89 3.37
CA TYR A 105 -7.14 -0.53 3.20
C TYR A 105 -8.64 -0.55 3.02
N ALA A 106 -9.31 0.48 3.53
CA ALA A 106 -10.72 0.70 3.23
C ALA A 106 -11.01 2.17 2.98
N TRP A 107 -12.10 2.40 2.24
CA TRP A 107 -12.57 3.71 1.87
C TRP A 107 -13.58 4.21 2.89
N PHE A 108 -13.37 5.42 3.37
CA PHE A 108 -14.26 6.12 4.29
C PHE A 108 -14.62 7.49 3.74
N GLU A 109 -15.84 7.93 4.03
CA GLU A 109 -16.25 9.32 3.80
C GLU A 109 -15.74 10.18 4.96
N LYS A 110 -15.03 11.27 4.62
CA LYS A 110 -14.37 12.13 5.62
C LYS A 110 -15.37 12.73 6.62
N GLU A 111 -16.51 13.20 6.12
CA GLU A 111 -17.51 13.92 6.91
C GLU A 111 -18.26 13.00 7.88
N SER A 112 -18.61 11.79 7.45
CA SER A 112 -19.42 10.87 8.25
C SER A 112 -18.60 9.81 9.00
N GLY A 113 -17.34 9.59 8.61
CA GLY A 113 -16.50 8.51 9.14
C GLY A 113 -17.00 7.11 8.78
N LYS A 114 -17.99 7.00 7.88
CA LYS A 114 -18.56 5.72 7.47
C LYS A 114 -17.80 5.12 6.31
N THR A 115 -17.74 3.80 6.29
CA THR A 115 -17.19 3.06 5.17
C THR A 115 -18.04 3.26 3.92
N ILE A 116 -17.41 3.63 2.81
CA ILE A 116 -18.08 3.85 1.53
C ILE A 116 -17.62 2.84 0.49
N SER A 117 -18.41 2.70 -0.58
CA SER A 117 -18.04 1.83 -1.69
C SER A 117 -16.81 2.38 -2.40
N MET A 118 -15.91 1.47 -2.77
CA MET A 118 -14.70 1.79 -3.52
C MET A 118 -15.06 2.46 -4.85
N PRO A 119 -14.41 3.58 -5.21
CA PRO A 119 -14.58 4.21 -6.52
C PRO A 119 -14.29 3.23 -7.66
N LYS A 120 -15.03 3.35 -8.77
CA LYS A 120 -14.90 2.44 -9.93
C LYS A 120 -13.50 2.47 -10.54
N GLU A 121 -12.85 3.63 -10.58
CA GLU A 121 -11.50 3.82 -11.11
C GLU A 121 -10.46 3.08 -10.26
N ALA A 122 -10.51 3.29 -8.94
CA ALA A 122 -9.68 2.55 -8.01
C ALA A 122 -9.90 1.04 -8.14
N ARG A 123 -11.17 0.60 -8.20
CA ARG A 123 -11.49 -0.81 -8.40
C ARG A 123 -10.88 -1.36 -9.69
N ALA A 124 -10.95 -0.63 -10.80
CA ALA A 124 -10.40 -1.07 -12.08
C ALA A 124 -8.87 -1.21 -12.05
N GLY A 125 -8.16 -0.26 -11.43
CA GLY A 125 -6.70 -0.34 -11.25
C GLY A 125 -6.28 -1.50 -10.35
N LEU A 126 -7.05 -1.76 -9.29
CA LEU A 126 -6.79 -2.86 -8.35
C LEU A 126 -7.16 -4.22 -8.91
N GLN A 127 -8.16 -4.28 -9.77
CA GLN A 127 -8.57 -5.51 -10.42
C GLN A 127 -7.48 -6.08 -11.34
N LYS A 128 -6.55 -5.25 -11.84
CA LYS A 128 -5.37 -5.71 -12.58
C LYS A 128 -4.40 -6.55 -11.73
N LEU A 129 -4.32 -6.26 -10.44
CA LEU A 129 -3.49 -6.99 -9.47
C LEU A 129 -4.25 -8.12 -8.78
N TYR A 130 -5.57 -8.19 -8.97
CA TYR A 130 -6.43 -9.19 -8.36
C TYR A 130 -6.49 -10.44 -9.24
N GLY A 131 -6.00 -11.56 -8.71
CA GLY A 131 -5.98 -12.83 -9.44
C GLY A 131 -4.87 -12.93 -10.50
N ALA A 132 -3.94 -11.97 -10.55
CA ALA A 132 -2.68 -12.17 -11.24
C ALA A 132 -1.91 -13.29 -10.50
N SER A 133 -1.69 -14.42 -11.17
CA SER A 133 -0.78 -15.47 -10.68
C SER A 133 0.68 -14.99 -10.70
N ASP A 134 0.94 -13.86 -11.37
CA ASP A 134 2.23 -13.23 -11.51
C ASP A 134 2.34 -12.02 -10.57
N THR A 135 3.25 -12.14 -9.60
CA THR A 135 3.70 -11.02 -8.77
C THR A 135 4.25 -9.93 -9.68
N VAL A 136 3.67 -8.74 -9.65
CA VAL A 136 4.24 -7.59 -10.37
C VAL A 136 5.50 -7.18 -9.63
N LYS A 137 6.66 -7.46 -10.23
CA LYS A 137 7.97 -6.98 -9.77
C LYS A 137 8.10 -5.51 -10.18
N LEU A 138 8.21 -4.63 -9.18
CA LEU A 138 8.47 -3.20 -9.31
C LEU A 138 9.96 -2.91 -9.13
#